data_AF-A0A2W5SSI4-F1
#
_entry.id   AF-A0A2W5SSI4-F1
#
_cell.length_a   1.000
_cell.length_b   1.000
_cell.length_c   1.000
_cell.angle_alpha   90.00
_cell.angle_beta   90.00
_cell.angle_gamma   90.00
#
_symmetry.space_group_name_H-M   'P 1'
#
loop_
_entity.id
_entity.type
_entity.pdbx_description
1 polymer ?
#
loop_
_entity_poly.entity_id
_entity_poly.type
_entity_poly.pdbx_seq_one_letter_code
_entity_poly.pdbx_strand_id
1 'polypeptide(L)'
;MGRANSFVNSRFYGRSRPPKSAPLISAIVVLSARCPSSGTGVGNEDRHGGSNRAARTQAPERRRVGAVVEEDARVSALASLLLLGVIGGQPGGPEFVVPLLGRDGGVQCTAVLLGAHTAITAAHCVDDVSALDVSGAAVEVLTATAHPRWVGGADFDLALLSTGAHQVTSRLGSARPALAVGAAEGRRATLGASVRSESVTSWTLETDGGFACGGDSGGAVLAADGDVVALISRGDAQCAGDVVVTKLDLDWLRRAAVRFDGASCEVDGACATSCPAPDPDCACAADGACSASCADVDPDCARDCGVDGVCSTGPCARRDVDCADEFNTCDSALRCQHRRCASIDGAAPPVCTQACAVDADCGTGATCGPRAVCQLDEREAPTPSGCAVSGETLLWLAALLLRLRTRKRRCDV
;
A
#
# COMPACT_ATOMS: atom_id res chain seq x y z
N MET A 1 54.33 -30.71 -26.18
CA MET A 1 53.54 -30.11 -27.28
C MET A 1 52.21 -29.69 -26.67
N GLY A 2 52.04 -28.49 -26.11
CA GLY A 2 51.78 -27.22 -26.81
C GLY A 2 50.25 -27.08 -26.99
N ARG A 3 49.51 -26.08 -26.50
CA ARG A 3 49.80 -24.70 -26.08
C ARG A 3 48.78 -24.22 -25.03
N ALA A 4 49.23 -23.29 -24.21
CA ALA A 4 48.44 -22.43 -23.33
C ALA A 4 47.75 -21.31 -24.12
N ASN A 5 46.61 -20.81 -23.62
CA ASN A 5 46.13 -19.46 -23.90
C ASN A 5 45.79 -18.77 -22.58
N SER A 6 46.59 -17.75 -22.30
CA SER A 6 46.46 -16.81 -21.19
C SER A 6 45.52 -15.68 -21.60
N PHE A 7 44.52 -15.37 -20.78
CA PHE A 7 43.79 -14.10 -20.86
C PHE A 7 44.25 -13.18 -19.73
N VAL A 8 44.66 -11.98 -20.14
CA VAL A 8 45.16 -10.88 -19.32
C VAL A 8 43.99 -10.19 -18.64
N ASN A 9 44.04 -10.05 -17.32
CA ASN A 9 43.06 -9.31 -16.53
C ASN A 9 43.70 -7.99 -16.07
N SER A 10 43.28 -6.88 -16.67
CA SER A 10 43.76 -5.52 -16.36
C SER A 10 42.95 -4.91 -15.23
N ARG A 11 43.69 -4.42 -14.23
CA ARG A 11 43.23 -3.67 -13.05
C ARG A 11 42.60 -2.32 -13.45
N PHE A 12 41.47 -1.98 -12.85
CA PHE A 12 41.09 -0.60 -12.51
C PHE A 12 40.39 -0.61 -11.14
N TYR A 13 41.10 -0.17 -10.10
CA TYR A 13 40.53 0.13 -8.78
C TYR A 13 40.45 1.65 -8.65
N GLY A 14 39.28 2.22 -8.95
CA GLY A 14 38.94 3.60 -8.60
C GLY A 14 38.19 3.61 -7.27
N ARG A 15 38.84 4.02 -6.19
CA ARG A 15 38.20 4.28 -4.89
C ARG A 15 37.49 5.63 -4.92
N SER A 16 36.16 5.65 -4.99
CA SER A 16 35.33 6.79 -4.62
C SER A 16 34.89 6.66 -3.16
N ARG A 17 35.18 7.69 -2.35
CA ARG A 17 34.74 7.79 -0.96
C ARG A 17 33.26 8.22 -0.92
N PRO A 18 32.42 7.66 -0.04
CA PRO A 18 31.07 8.17 0.16
C PRO A 18 31.09 9.51 0.92
N PRO A 19 30.19 10.46 0.62
CA PRO A 19 30.04 11.69 1.37
C PRO A 19 29.46 11.44 2.77
N LYS A 20 29.96 12.21 3.73
CA LYS A 20 29.53 12.21 5.14
C LYS A 20 28.10 12.75 5.24
N SER A 21 27.19 11.96 5.77
CA SER A 21 25.85 12.37 6.19
C SER A 21 25.94 13.25 7.44
N ALA A 22 25.25 14.40 7.41
CA ALA A 22 25.02 15.27 8.56
C ALA A 22 23.75 14.82 9.32
N PRO A 23 23.67 14.98 10.64
CA PRO A 23 22.51 14.55 11.42
C PRO A 23 21.31 15.51 11.28
N LEU A 24 20.13 14.90 11.11
CA LEU A 24 18.81 15.53 11.16
C LEU A 24 18.52 16.07 12.56
N ILE A 25 18.15 17.35 12.65
CA ILE A 25 17.53 17.95 13.84
C ILE A 25 16.01 17.92 13.63
N SER A 26 15.32 17.05 14.34
CA SER A 26 13.86 17.03 14.40
C SER A 26 13.35 18.15 15.31
N ALA A 27 12.72 19.16 14.73
CA ALA A 27 11.93 20.15 15.46
C ALA A 27 10.49 19.64 15.63
N ILE A 28 10.10 19.37 16.87
CA ILE A 28 8.72 19.07 17.25
C ILE A 28 7.96 20.40 17.33
N VAL A 29 7.01 20.63 16.42
CA VAL A 29 6.04 21.73 16.52
C VAL A 29 4.71 21.16 17.00
N VAL A 30 4.35 21.50 18.23
CA VAL A 30 3.03 21.26 18.82
C VAL A 30 2.27 22.57 18.83
N LEU A 31 1.25 22.75 17.99
CA LEU A 31 0.25 23.80 18.18
C LEU A 31 -1.16 23.40 17.69
N SER A 32 -1.96 23.02 18.68
CA SER A 32 -3.35 23.41 18.99
C SER A 32 -4.37 23.62 17.86
N ALA A 33 -5.33 22.69 17.81
CA ALA A 33 -6.62 22.84 17.14
C ALA A 33 -7.50 23.92 17.81
N ARG A 34 -8.12 24.79 17.01
CA ARG A 34 -9.27 25.62 17.41
C ARG A 34 -10.53 25.10 16.73
N CYS A 35 -11.59 24.92 17.51
CA CYS A 35 -12.92 24.58 17.03
C CYS A 35 -13.59 25.78 16.30
N PRO A 36 -14.45 25.54 15.31
CA PRO A 36 -15.16 26.59 14.59
C PRO A 36 -16.40 27.09 15.35
N SER A 37 -16.64 28.39 15.25
CA SER A 37 -17.85 29.08 15.71
C SER A 37 -18.97 28.96 14.69
N SER A 38 -20.15 28.57 15.16
CA SER A 38 -21.44 28.54 14.48
C SER A 38 -21.94 29.94 14.13
N GLY A 39 -22.26 30.16 12.86
CA GLY A 39 -22.96 31.35 12.36
C GLY A 39 -24.29 30.96 11.72
N THR A 40 -25.38 31.10 12.47
CA THR A 40 -26.75 31.05 11.96
C THR A 40 -27.11 32.38 11.30
N GLY A 41 -27.43 32.37 10.00
CA GLY A 41 -27.97 33.51 9.27
C GLY A 41 -29.31 33.14 8.63
N VAL A 42 -30.40 33.50 9.30
CA VAL A 42 -31.77 33.48 8.77
C VAL A 42 -31.98 34.78 8.01
N GLY A 43 -32.45 34.71 6.77
CA GLY A 43 -32.80 35.87 5.94
C GLY A 43 -33.84 35.48 4.89
N ASN A 44 -35.08 35.79 5.18
CA ASN A 44 -36.29 35.57 4.40
C ASN A 44 -36.62 36.89 3.67
N GLU A 45 -37.00 36.87 2.38
CA GLU A 45 -37.99 37.77 1.76
C GLU A 45 -38.09 37.57 0.22
N ASP A 46 -39.18 36.92 -0.20
CA ASP A 46 -40.20 37.39 -1.13
C ASP A 46 -39.87 38.55 -2.12
N ARG A 47 -40.10 38.33 -3.44
CA ARG A 47 -41.27 38.86 -4.22
C ARG A 47 -41.05 38.96 -5.75
N HIS A 48 -42.18 38.72 -6.45
CA HIS A 48 -42.55 39.14 -7.82
C HIS A 48 -41.82 38.42 -8.98
N GLY A 49 -42.47 37.88 -10.00
CA GLY A 49 -43.78 38.17 -10.61
C GLY A 49 -43.54 38.33 -12.12
N GLY A 50 -44.41 37.76 -12.98
CA GLY A 50 -44.40 38.14 -14.41
C GLY A 50 -44.63 37.00 -15.39
N SER A 51 -45.89 36.78 -15.71
CA SER A 51 -46.39 36.02 -16.85
C SER A 51 -46.42 36.89 -18.12
N ASN A 52 -46.03 36.33 -19.28
CA ASN A 52 -46.81 36.28 -20.54
C ASN A 52 -45.99 36.39 -21.84
N ARG A 53 -46.35 35.48 -22.77
CA ARG A 53 -46.60 35.64 -24.23
C ARG A 53 -45.67 36.54 -25.05
N ALA A 54 -45.19 36.03 -26.18
CA ALA A 54 -45.94 36.11 -27.45
C ALA A 54 -45.13 35.53 -28.62
N ALA A 55 -45.84 34.76 -29.45
CA ALA A 55 -45.43 34.39 -30.80
C ALA A 55 -45.32 35.61 -31.73
N ARG A 56 -44.40 35.58 -32.70
CA ARG A 56 -44.53 36.33 -33.96
C ARG A 56 -43.78 35.67 -35.13
N THR A 57 -44.59 35.12 -36.02
CA THR A 57 -44.60 35.29 -37.49
C THR A 57 -43.30 35.26 -38.31
N GLN A 58 -43.29 34.28 -39.22
CA GLN A 58 -42.58 34.24 -40.50
C GLN A 58 -43.02 35.38 -41.45
N ALA A 59 -42.10 35.87 -42.28
CA ALA A 59 -42.29 36.15 -43.71
C ALA A 59 -40.94 36.41 -44.41
N PRO A 60 -40.84 36.18 -45.73
CA PRO A 60 -39.57 35.97 -46.44
C PRO A 60 -39.14 37.18 -47.28
N GLU A 61 -37.84 37.35 -47.57
CA GLU A 61 -37.43 38.13 -48.74
C GLU A 61 -36.01 37.82 -49.28
N ARG A 62 -35.99 37.56 -50.60
CA ARG A 62 -35.01 37.96 -51.62
C ARG A 62 -33.54 37.51 -51.54
N ARG A 63 -33.27 36.51 -52.37
CA ARG A 63 -32.29 36.51 -53.49
C ARG A 63 -31.51 37.82 -53.68
N ARG A 64 -30.21 37.80 -53.38
CA ARG A 64 -29.17 38.52 -54.14
C ARG A 64 -28.06 37.53 -54.48
N VAL A 65 -27.90 37.32 -55.77
CA VAL A 65 -26.70 36.77 -56.39
C VAL A 65 -25.71 37.93 -56.49
N GLY A 66 -24.49 37.75 -55.99
CA GLY A 66 -23.45 38.75 -56.14
C GLY A 66 -22.16 38.40 -55.40
N ALA A 67 -21.15 38.04 -56.19
CA ALA A 67 -19.72 38.27 -55.98
C ALA A 67 -19.01 37.55 -54.83
N VAL A 68 -18.20 36.58 -55.28
CA VAL A 68 -16.92 36.14 -54.73
C VAL A 68 -16.08 37.32 -54.21
N VAL A 69 -15.78 37.34 -52.91
CA VAL A 69 -14.55 37.92 -52.34
C VAL A 69 -14.17 37.11 -51.09
N GLU A 70 -13.26 36.17 -51.29
CA GLU A 70 -12.05 35.98 -50.48
C GLU A 70 -12.07 36.50 -49.02
N GLU A 71 -12.67 35.76 -48.09
CA GLU A 71 -12.60 36.05 -46.64
C GLU A 71 -12.38 34.79 -45.77
N ASP A 72 -11.78 33.73 -46.32
CA ASP A 72 -11.68 32.40 -45.66
C ASP A 72 -10.32 32.11 -44.98
N ALA A 73 -9.51 33.12 -44.68
CA ALA A 73 -8.18 32.92 -44.06
C ALA A 73 -8.06 33.38 -42.59
N ARG A 74 -9.11 33.99 -42.00
CA ARG A 74 -9.03 34.51 -40.62
C ARG A 74 -9.85 33.74 -39.59
N VAL A 75 -10.77 32.88 -40.01
CA VAL A 75 -11.52 32.01 -39.08
C VAL A 75 -10.74 30.73 -38.73
N SER A 76 -9.81 30.26 -39.59
CA SER A 76 -8.92 29.13 -39.27
C SER A 76 -7.76 29.47 -38.33
N ALA A 77 -7.42 30.75 -38.12
CA ALA A 77 -6.34 31.13 -37.21
C ALA A 77 -6.76 31.12 -35.73
N LEU A 78 -8.07 31.16 -35.43
CA LEU A 78 -8.60 31.00 -34.06
C LEU A 78 -8.94 29.54 -33.73
N ALA A 79 -9.19 28.69 -34.73
CA ALA A 79 -9.36 27.25 -34.52
C ALA A 79 -8.01 26.55 -34.19
N SER A 80 -6.89 27.09 -34.65
CA SER A 80 -5.54 26.61 -34.27
C SER A 80 -5.04 27.14 -32.92
N LEU A 81 -5.84 27.94 -32.20
CA LEU A 81 -5.59 28.31 -30.79
C LEU A 81 -6.36 27.42 -29.79
N LEU A 82 -6.90 26.29 -30.28
CA LEU A 82 -7.25 25.12 -29.48
C LEU A 82 -6.08 24.11 -29.40
N LEU A 83 -4.85 24.60 -29.55
CA LEU A 83 -3.66 23.96 -28.97
C LEU A 83 -3.75 24.17 -27.44
N LEU A 84 -4.56 23.34 -26.79
CA LEU A 84 -4.71 23.27 -25.34
C LEU A 84 -3.43 22.69 -24.74
N GLY A 85 -2.35 23.47 -24.78
CA GLY A 85 -1.21 23.24 -23.92
C GLY A 85 -1.69 23.18 -22.48
N VAL A 86 -1.08 22.30 -21.68
CA VAL A 86 -1.39 22.08 -20.26
C VAL A 86 -1.87 23.37 -19.58
N ILE A 87 -3.16 23.43 -19.25
CA ILE A 87 -3.76 24.60 -18.61
C ILE A 87 -3.44 24.51 -17.12
N GLY A 88 -2.32 25.15 -16.75
CA GLY A 88 -1.85 25.24 -15.37
C GLY A 88 -0.90 24.12 -14.97
N GLY A 89 -0.11 24.37 -13.92
CA GLY A 89 0.90 23.45 -13.40
C GLY A 89 2.35 23.88 -13.69
N GLN A 90 3.27 23.41 -12.84
CA GLN A 90 4.70 23.65 -13.04
C GLN A 90 5.28 22.62 -14.00
N PRO A 91 6.08 23.02 -15.01
CA PRO A 91 6.76 22.07 -15.87
C PRO A 91 7.66 21.15 -15.06
N GLY A 92 7.60 19.86 -15.38
CA GLY A 92 8.31 18.82 -14.65
C GLY A 92 7.36 17.84 -13.98
N GLY A 93 7.93 16.80 -13.37
CA GLY A 93 7.19 15.70 -12.78
C GLY A 93 8.04 14.44 -12.76
N PRO A 94 7.63 13.45 -11.97
CA PRO A 94 8.37 12.19 -11.84
C PRO A 94 8.63 11.52 -13.18
N GLU A 95 9.81 10.89 -13.31
CA GLU A 95 10.24 10.22 -14.54
C GLU A 95 9.38 9.01 -14.91
N PHE A 96 8.69 8.42 -13.94
CA PHE A 96 7.78 7.29 -14.14
C PHE A 96 6.44 7.69 -14.77
N VAL A 97 6.13 8.97 -14.92
CA VAL A 97 4.93 9.43 -15.65
C VAL A 97 5.31 9.72 -17.09
N VAL A 98 4.73 8.98 -18.03
CA VAL A 98 5.17 8.96 -19.43
C VAL A 98 4.01 9.15 -20.39
N PRO A 99 4.21 9.78 -21.55
CA PRO A 99 3.23 9.81 -22.61
C PRO A 99 2.91 8.41 -23.14
N LEU A 100 1.62 8.13 -23.36
CA LEU A 100 1.12 6.94 -24.02
C LEU A 100 0.81 7.28 -25.48
N LEU A 101 1.49 6.57 -26.39
CA LEU A 101 1.45 6.83 -27.82
C LEU A 101 0.42 5.93 -28.51
N GLY A 102 -0.37 6.55 -29.37
CA GLY A 102 -1.28 5.88 -30.29
C GLY A 102 -0.55 5.13 -31.40
N ARG A 103 -1.28 4.41 -32.26
CA ARG A 103 -0.70 3.76 -33.45
C ARG A 103 -0.18 4.74 -34.50
N ASP A 104 -0.69 5.96 -34.50
CA ASP A 104 -0.22 7.07 -35.33
C ASP A 104 1.05 7.74 -34.78
N GLY A 105 1.50 7.33 -33.59
CA GLY A 105 2.63 7.94 -32.88
C GLY A 105 2.28 9.23 -32.14
N GLY A 106 1.00 9.65 -32.16
CA GLY A 106 0.54 10.80 -31.40
C GLY A 106 0.38 10.46 -29.91
N VAL A 107 0.60 11.45 -29.03
CA VAL A 107 0.29 11.30 -27.59
C VAL A 107 -1.23 11.28 -27.43
N GLN A 108 -1.78 10.16 -26.96
CA GLN A 108 -3.23 10.00 -26.73
C GLN A 108 -3.59 10.14 -25.25
N CYS A 109 -2.74 9.59 -24.38
CA CYS A 109 -2.94 9.54 -22.94
C CYS A 109 -1.61 9.64 -22.19
N THR A 110 -1.66 9.45 -20.88
CA THR A 110 -0.53 9.32 -19.98
C THR A 110 -0.52 7.90 -19.36
N ALA A 111 0.65 7.41 -18.99
CA ALA A 111 0.82 6.17 -18.25
C ALA A 111 1.82 6.34 -17.10
N VAL A 112 1.82 5.39 -16.18
CA VAL A 112 2.67 5.33 -14.99
C VAL A 112 3.47 4.03 -15.01
N LEU A 113 4.79 4.11 -15.03
CA LEU A 113 5.68 2.95 -14.97
C LEU A 113 5.69 2.36 -13.55
N LEU A 114 5.39 1.07 -13.43
CA LEU A 114 5.33 0.35 -12.15
C LEU A 114 6.53 -0.57 -11.95
N GLY A 115 6.95 -1.26 -12.99
CA GLY A 115 7.98 -2.29 -12.96
C GLY A 115 8.96 -2.15 -14.12
N ALA A 116 9.69 -3.22 -14.45
CA ALA A 116 10.57 -3.19 -15.62
C ALA A 116 9.78 -3.45 -16.92
N HIS A 117 8.63 -4.11 -16.81
CA HIS A 117 7.77 -4.55 -17.92
C HIS A 117 6.31 -4.18 -17.72
N THR A 118 6.01 -3.38 -16.70
CA THR A 118 4.64 -3.08 -16.29
C THR A 118 4.42 -1.59 -16.18
N ALA A 119 3.36 -1.10 -16.81
CA ALA A 119 2.84 0.25 -16.63
C ALA A 119 1.31 0.22 -16.42
N ILE A 120 0.75 1.28 -15.86
CA ILE A 120 -0.70 1.46 -15.73
C ILE A 120 -1.16 2.75 -16.40
N THR A 121 -2.40 2.76 -16.86
CA THR A 121 -3.06 3.92 -17.47
C THR A 121 -4.57 3.84 -17.21
N ALA A 122 -5.35 4.77 -17.76
CA ALA A 122 -6.80 4.69 -17.70
C ALA A 122 -7.34 3.64 -18.68
N ALA A 123 -8.44 2.96 -18.34
CA ALA A 123 -8.99 1.89 -19.17
C ALA A 123 -9.52 2.39 -20.51
N HIS A 124 -10.09 3.60 -20.56
CA HIS A 124 -10.53 4.19 -21.82
C HIS A 124 -9.37 4.57 -22.77
N CYS A 125 -8.12 4.48 -22.32
CA CYS A 125 -6.96 4.80 -23.14
C CYS A 125 -6.43 3.62 -23.97
N VAL A 126 -6.87 2.38 -23.75
CA VAL A 126 -6.13 1.20 -24.27
C VAL A 126 -6.54 0.71 -25.66
N ASP A 127 -7.60 1.25 -26.27
CA ASP A 127 -8.13 0.72 -27.53
C ASP A 127 -7.21 0.94 -28.75
N ASP A 128 -6.32 1.94 -28.72
CA ASP A 128 -5.44 2.29 -29.85
C ASP A 128 -3.98 2.59 -29.45
N VAL A 129 -3.46 1.92 -28.43
CA VAL A 129 -2.10 2.14 -27.93
C VAL A 129 -1.06 1.30 -28.69
N SER A 130 0.15 1.84 -28.83
CA SER A 130 1.27 1.14 -29.46
C SER A 130 2.56 1.18 -28.64
N ALA A 131 2.84 2.30 -27.98
CA ALA A 131 4.10 2.50 -27.28
C ALA A 131 3.98 3.49 -26.11
N LEU A 132 4.98 3.48 -25.23
CA LEU A 132 5.24 4.50 -24.23
C LEU A 132 6.42 5.37 -24.66
N ASP A 133 6.35 6.68 -24.46
CA ASP A 133 7.52 7.56 -24.62
C ASP A 133 8.30 7.65 -23.30
N VAL A 134 9.33 6.81 -23.17
CA VAL A 134 10.22 6.80 -22.00
C VAL A 134 11.46 7.61 -22.32
N SER A 135 11.49 8.87 -21.88
CA SER A 135 12.62 9.78 -22.05
C SER A 135 13.02 10.01 -23.52
N GLY A 136 12.05 10.10 -24.43
CA GLY A 136 12.25 10.29 -25.86
C GLY A 136 12.40 8.99 -26.65
N ALA A 137 12.34 7.83 -25.98
CA ALA A 137 12.42 6.52 -26.62
C ALA A 137 11.05 5.81 -26.57
N ALA A 138 10.61 5.32 -27.72
CA ALA A 138 9.41 4.51 -27.81
C ALA A 138 9.66 3.09 -27.26
N VAL A 139 8.98 2.74 -26.17
CA VAL A 139 8.94 1.39 -25.60
C VAL A 139 7.64 0.72 -26.04
N GLU A 140 7.74 -0.40 -26.75
CA GLU A 140 6.58 -1.12 -27.26
C GLU A 140 5.64 -1.59 -26.14
N VAL A 141 4.33 -1.41 -26.35
CA VAL A 141 3.27 -2.01 -25.54
C VAL A 141 2.92 -3.36 -26.16
N LEU A 142 3.25 -4.44 -25.45
CA LEU A 142 3.04 -5.82 -25.89
C LEU A 142 1.60 -6.27 -25.68
N THR A 143 1.03 -5.93 -24.52
CA THR A 143 -0.38 -6.19 -24.22
C THR A 143 -0.96 -5.04 -23.40
N ALA A 144 -2.25 -4.77 -23.60
CA ALA A 144 -3.00 -3.80 -22.80
C ALA A 144 -4.30 -4.46 -22.32
N THR A 145 -4.54 -4.44 -21.02
CA THR A 145 -5.69 -5.11 -20.40
C THR A 145 -6.42 -4.13 -19.49
N ALA A 146 -7.64 -3.77 -19.88
CA ALA A 146 -8.54 -3.01 -19.02
C ALA A 146 -8.95 -3.83 -17.79
N HIS A 147 -9.21 -3.14 -16.68
CA HIS A 147 -9.70 -3.75 -15.46
C HIS A 147 -11.03 -4.49 -15.74
N PRO A 148 -11.21 -5.75 -15.31
CA PRO A 148 -12.37 -6.57 -15.70
C PRO A 148 -13.72 -6.05 -15.17
N ARG A 149 -13.68 -5.14 -14.20
CA ARG A 149 -14.88 -4.47 -13.65
C ARG A 149 -15.19 -3.13 -14.32
N TRP A 150 -14.35 -2.67 -15.25
CA TRP A 150 -14.60 -1.46 -15.99
C TRP A 150 -15.70 -1.68 -17.03
N VAL A 151 -16.72 -0.84 -17.01
CA VAL A 151 -17.86 -0.89 -17.94
C VAL A 151 -18.11 0.49 -18.59
N GLY A 152 -17.09 1.35 -18.58
CA GLY A 152 -17.18 2.76 -18.94
C GLY A 152 -17.32 3.68 -17.72
N GLY A 153 -17.07 4.98 -17.94
CA GLY A 153 -17.01 5.97 -16.86
C GLY A 153 -15.69 5.87 -16.07
N ALA A 154 -15.71 6.41 -14.84
CA ALA A 154 -14.51 6.54 -14.00
C ALA A 154 -14.30 5.39 -12.99
N ASP A 155 -15.31 4.54 -12.79
CA ASP A 155 -15.22 3.44 -11.83
C ASP A 155 -14.40 2.30 -12.43
N PHE A 156 -13.28 1.97 -11.77
CA PHE A 156 -12.28 1.01 -12.27
C PHE A 156 -11.74 1.40 -13.64
N ASP A 157 -11.66 2.69 -13.96
CA ASP A 157 -11.08 3.19 -15.21
C ASP A 157 -9.55 3.06 -15.20
N LEU A 158 -9.09 1.82 -15.07
CA LEU A 158 -7.73 1.41 -14.83
C LEU A 158 -7.39 0.32 -15.86
N ALA A 159 -6.23 0.43 -16.48
CA ALA A 159 -5.68 -0.60 -17.33
C ALA A 159 -4.22 -0.85 -17.01
N LEU A 160 -3.79 -2.05 -17.37
CA LEU A 160 -2.45 -2.53 -17.21
C LEU A 160 -1.82 -2.76 -18.58
N LEU A 161 -0.59 -2.31 -18.73
CA LEU A 161 0.21 -2.42 -19.92
C LEU A 161 1.41 -3.32 -19.63
N SER A 162 1.60 -4.35 -20.44
CA SER A 162 2.85 -5.09 -20.50
C SER A 162 3.72 -4.48 -21.58
N THR A 163 4.99 -4.25 -21.29
CA THR A 163 5.89 -3.48 -22.16
C THR A 163 7.22 -4.18 -22.38
N GLY A 164 7.99 -3.66 -23.33
CA GLY A 164 9.44 -3.86 -23.34
C GLY A 164 10.11 -3.43 -22.02
N ALA A 165 11.34 -3.89 -21.80
CA ALA A 165 12.11 -3.59 -20.60
C ALA A 165 12.39 -2.07 -20.45
N HIS A 166 12.23 -1.54 -19.25
CA HIS A 166 12.63 -0.19 -18.85
C HIS A 166 13.19 -0.19 -17.41
N GLN A 167 13.81 0.92 -16.97
CA GLN A 167 14.53 0.98 -15.69
C GLN A 167 13.91 1.90 -14.62
N VAL A 168 12.87 2.66 -14.97
CA VAL A 168 12.26 3.62 -14.06
C VAL A 168 10.97 3.04 -13.51
N THR A 169 10.84 2.97 -12.18
CA THR A 169 9.67 2.42 -11.49
C THR A 169 9.07 3.42 -10.51
N SER A 170 7.80 3.23 -10.15
CA SER A 170 7.08 3.99 -9.13
C SER A 170 6.62 3.08 -8.00
N ARG A 171 6.19 3.68 -6.89
CA ARG A 171 5.57 2.97 -5.78
C ARG A 171 4.07 3.20 -5.79
N LEU A 172 3.33 2.15 -5.46
CA LEU A 172 1.88 2.20 -5.29
C LEU A 172 1.54 2.39 -3.81
N GLY A 173 0.59 3.27 -3.52
CA GLY A 173 0.11 3.55 -2.18
C GLY A 173 -1.41 3.56 -2.07
N SER A 174 -1.90 3.74 -0.84
CA SER A 174 -3.34 3.88 -0.54
C SER A 174 -3.67 5.17 0.24
N ALA A 175 -2.69 6.07 0.35
CA ALA A 175 -2.84 7.34 1.05
C ALA A 175 -3.75 8.32 0.29
N ARG A 176 -4.05 9.46 0.92
CA ARG A 176 -4.87 10.51 0.28
C ARG A 176 -4.08 11.26 -0.80
N PRO A 177 -4.75 11.72 -1.87
CA PRO A 177 -4.16 12.58 -2.89
C PRO A 177 -3.56 13.86 -2.31
N ALA A 178 -2.42 14.26 -2.85
CA ALA A 178 -1.81 15.57 -2.65
C ALA A 178 -1.50 16.26 -3.99
N LEU A 179 -1.23 15.47 -5.03
CA LEU A 179 -0.69 15.95 -6.30
C LEU A 179 -1.31 15.21 -7.49
N ALA A 180 -1.63 15.91 -8.57
CA ALA A 180 -1.98 15.29 -9.86
C ALA A 180 -0.92 15.62 -10.91
N VAL A 181 -0.54 14.62 -11.71
CA VAL A 181 0.51 14.70 -12.74
C VAL A 181 0.03 14.06 -14.05
N GLY A 182 -0.11 14.87 -15.09
CA GLY A 182 -0.35 14.43 -16.47
C GLY A 182 0.86 14.68 -17.37
N ALA A 183 0.91 14.02 -18.53
CA ALA A 183 1.95 14.18 -19.54
C ALA A 183 1.38 14.48 -20.94
N ALA A 184 0.29 15.26 -21.01
CA ALA A 184 -0.27 15.70 -22.29
C ALA A 184 0.77 16.48 -23.13
N GLU A 185 0.75 16.24 -24.45
CA GLU A 185 1.63 16.90 -25.44
C GLU A 185 3.14 16.80 -25.11
N GLY A 186 3.56 15.76 -24.38
CA GLY A 186 4.96 15.55 -24.00
C GLY A 186 5.47 16.50 -22.92
N ARG A 187 4.58 17.22 -22.23
CA ARG A 187 4.95 18.07 -21.08
C ARG A 187 4.32 17.54 -19.81
N ARG A 188 5.15 17.32 -18.79
CA ARG A 188 4.67 17.00 -17.45
C ARG A 188 4.25 18.26 -16.73
N ALA A 189 3.11 18.21 -16.07
CA ALA A 189 2.64 19.29 -15.23
C ALA A 189 2.13 18.75 -13.90
N THR A 190 2.34 19.55 -12.86
CA THR A 190 2.03 19.20 -11.48
C THR A 190 1.01 20.16 -10.89
N LEU A 191 -0.07 19.64 -10.31
CA LEU A 191 -1.17 20.40 -9.72
C LEU A 191 -1.43 19.98 -8.26
N GLY A 192 -1.56 20.95 -7.36
CA GLY A 192 -2.06 20.69 -6.01
C GLY A 192 -3.53 20.27 -6.08
N ALA A 193 -3.88 19.20 -5.37
CA ALA A 193 -5.21 18.64 -5.40
C ALA A 193 -5.75 18.38 -3.99
N SER A 194 -7.05 18.62 -3.80
CA SER A 194 -7.78 18.27 -2.58
C SER A 194 -9.02 17.44 -2.93
N VAL A 195 -9.38 16.49 -2.08
CA VAL A 195 -10.54 15.63 -2.31
C VAL A 195 -11.82 16.39 -1.99
N ARG A 196 -12.65 16.64 -3.00
CA ARG A 196 -13.96 17.28 -2.87
C ARG A 196 -15.06 16.26 -2.54
N SER A 197 -15.07 15.13 -3.22
CA SER A 197 -15.97 14.01 -2.92
C SER A 197 -15.33 12.67 -3.18
N GLU A 198 -15.87 11.63 -2.54
CA GLU A 198 -15.31 10.29 -2.54
C GLU A 198 -16.39 9.25 -2.78
N SER A 199 -16.08 8.28 -3.65
CA SER A 199 -16.82 7.03 -3.79
C SER A 199 -15.94 5.85 -3.38
N VAL A 200 -16.43 4.62 -3.51
CA VAL A 200 -15.61 3.43 -3.23
C VAL A 200 -14.43 3.31 -4.20
N THR A 201 -14.61 3.74 -5.45
CA THR A 201 -13.72 3.45 -6.58
C THR A 201 -13.08 4.70 -7.20
N SER A 202 -13.53 5.88 -6.80
CA SER A 202 -13.09 7.14 -7.39
C SER A 202 -13.05 8.28 -6.39
N TRP A 203 -12.27 9.30 -6.71
CA TRP A 203 -12.32 10.60 -6.07
C TRP A 203 -12.68 11.67 -7.09
N THR A 204 -13.35 12.71 -6.62
CA THR A 204 -13.47 13.98 -7.32
C THR A 204 -12.54 14.96 -6.64
N LEU A 205 -11.60 15.52 -7.40
CA LEU A 205 -10.58 16.43 -6.91
C LEU A 205 -10.93 17.86 -7.31
N GLU A 206 -10.72 18.78 -6.37
CA GLU A 206 -10.64 20.21 -6.61
C GLU A 206 -9.16 20.61 -6.66
N THR A 207 -8.76 21.39 -7.66
CA THR A 207 -7.35 21.74 -7.92
C THR A 207 -7.15 23.27 -7.93
N ASP A 208 -6.01 23.70 -7.41
CA ASP A 208 -5.67 25.12 -7.33
C ASP A 208 -4.96 25.57 -8.62
N GLY A 209 -5.70 26.16 -9.57
CA GLY A 209 -5.11 26.93 -10.67
C GLY A 209 -4.73 26.14 -11.94
N GLY A 210 -5.35 24.98 -12.16
CA GLY A 210 -5.25 24.20 -13.40
C GLY A 210 -5.98 22.88 -13.25
N PHE A 211 -6.42 22.27 -14.35
CA PHE A 211 -7.18 21.02 -14.31
C PHE A 211 -6.66 20.05 -15.37
N ALA A 212 -6.85 18.75 -15.11
CA ALA A 212 -6.52 17.72 -16.07
C ALA A 212 -7.36 17.87 -17.35
N CYS A 213 -6.69 17.82 -18.49
CA CYS A 213 -7.27 17.97 -19.83
C CYS A 213 -7.25 16.66 -20.62
N GLY A 214 -7.72 16.73 -21.86
CA GLY A 214 -7.47 15.68 -22.85
C GLY A 214 -5.96 15.38 -22.97
N GLY A 215 -5.61 14.10 -22.94
CA GLY A 215 -4.21 13.63 -22.92
C GLY A 215 -3.66 13.33 -21.52
N ASP A 216 -4.25 13.89 -20.46
CA ASP A 216 -3.81 13.62 -19.08
C ASP A 216 -4.42 12.34 -18.48
N SER A 217 -5.41 11.75 -19.14
CA SER A 217 -5.98 10.46 -18.76
C SER A 217 -4.92 9.39 -18.56
N GLY A 218 -5.00 8.65 -17.45
CA GLY A 218 -3.99 7.69 -17.02
C GLY A 218 -2.78 8.33 -16.30
N GLY A 219 -2.75 9.66 -16.16
CA GLY A 219 -1.75 10.38 -15.37
C GLY A 219 -1.84 10.05 -13.89
N ALA A 220 -0.71 10.14 -13.18
CA ALA A 220 -0.61 9.77 -11.78
C ALA A 220 -1.28 10.80 -10.86
N VAL A 221 -1.95 10.31 -9.82
CA VAL A 221 -2.28 11.08 -8.63
C VAL A 221 -1.40 10.58 -7.50
N LEU A 222 -0.59 11.44 -6.91
CA LEU A 222 0.37 11.10 -5.86
C LEU A 222 -0.12 11.52 -4.48
N ALA A 223 0.22 10.72 -3.48
CA ALA A 223 0.17 11.11 -2.08
C ALA A 223 1.35 12.00 -1.69
N ALA A 224 1.34 12.53 -0.46
CA ALA A 224 2.36 13.45 0.04
C ALA A 224 3.77 12.83 0.15
N ASP A 225 3.85 11.50 0.27
CA ASP A 225 5.08 10.71 0.28
C ASP A 225 5.59 10.37 -1.14
N GLY A 226 4.81 10.70 -2.18
CA GLY A 226 5.13 10.46 -3.58
C GLY A 226 4.57 9.16 -4.15
N ASP A 227 3.85 8.37 -3.36
CA ASP A 227 3.23 7.13 -3.83
C ASP A 227 2.06 7.41 -4.78
N VAL A 228 1.91 6.60 -5.83
CA VAL A 228 0.77 6.68 -6.75
C VAL A 228 -0.46 6.08 -6.06
N VAL A 229 -1.54 6.85 -5.95
CA VAL A 229 -2.76 6.46 -5.21
C VAL A 229 -4.03 6.44 -6.06
N ALA A 230 -4.00 7.09 -7.23
CA ALA A 230 -5.07 7.09 -8.21
C ALA A 230 -4.54 7.44 -9.60
N LEU A 231 -5.37 7.26 -10.63
CA LEU A 231 -5.10 7.73 -11.98
C LEU A 231 -6.16 8.74 -12.43
N ILE A 232 -5.75 9.73 -13.21
CA ILE A 232 -6.66 10.67 -13.87
C ILE A 232 -7.57 9.88 -14.81
N SER A 233 -8.89 9.95 -14.60
CA SER A 233 -9.87 9.31 -15.48
C SER A 233 -10.45 10.33 -16.45
N ARG A 234 -10.94 11.47 -15.95
CA ARG A 234 -11.51 12.53 -16.80
C ARG A 234 -11.54 13.88 -16.10
N GLY A 235 -11.42 14.94 -16.88
CA GLY A 235 -11.79 16.30 -16.49
C GLY A 235 -13.15 16.70 -17.09
N ASP A 236 -13.57 17.94 -16.83
CA ASP A 236 -14.67 18.54 -17.58
C ASP A 236 -14.24 19.02 -18.98
N ALA A 237 -15.20 19.36 -19.83
CA ALA A 237 -14.93 19.76 -21.21
C ALA A 237 -14.17 21.10 -21.33
N GLN A 238 -14.08 21.88 -20.24
CA GLN A 238 -13.42 23.18 -20.24
C GLN A 238 -12.02 23.12 -19.62
N CYS A 239 -11.63 21.96 -19.06
CA CYS A 239 -10.49 21.83 -18.16
C CYS A 239 -10.46 22.95 -17.10
N ALA A 240 -11.62 23.24 -16.51
CA ALA A 240 -11.80 24.39 -15.62
C ALA A 240 -12.52 24.03 -14.31
N GLY A 241 -12.90 22.77 -14.16
CA GLY A 241 -13.62 22.25 -13.00
C GLY A 241 -13.16 20.86 -12.63
N ASP A 242 -13.92 20.21 -11.74
CA ASP A 242 -13.49 19.02 -11.03
C ASP A 242 -12.84 17.93 -11.91
N VAL A 243 -11.77 17.33 -11.39
CA VAL A 243 -11.13 16.16 -12.00
C VAL A 243 -11.64 14.91 -11.31
N VAL A 244 -12.11 13.93 -12.09
CA VAL A 244 -12.47 12.61 -11.57
C VAL A 244 -11.30 11.66 -11.79
N VAL A 245 -10.91 10.97 -10.73
CA VAL A 245 -9.77 10.05 -10.72
C VAL A 245 -10.25 8.67 -10.26
N THR A 246 -9.72 7.61 -10.86
CA THR A 246 -9.97 6.23 -10.38
C THR A 246 -8.98 5.90 -9.29
N LYS A 247 -9.46 5.34 -8.18
CA LYS A 247 -8.61 4.74 -7.16
C LYS A 247 -7.94 3.48 -7.72
N LEU A 248 -6.76 3.14 -7.20
CA LEU A 248 -6.06 1.93 -7.57
C LEU A 248 -6.72 0.69 -6.94
N ASP A 249 -6.95 -0.36 -7.74
CA ASP A 249 -7.24 -1.70 -7.23
C ASP A 249 -5.90 -2.41 -7.00
N LEU A 250 -5.31 -2.20 -5.80
CA LEU A 250 -3.96 -2.68 -5.48
C LEU A 250 -3.85 -4.21 -5.54
N ASP A 251 -4.92 -4.93 -5.19
CA ASP A 251 -4.94 -6.39 -5.24
C ASP A 251 -4.89 -6.91 -6.68
N TRP A 252 -5.66 -6.28 -7.58
CA TRP A 252 -5.59 -6.59 -9.01
C TRP A 252 -4.24 -6.22 -9.61
N LEU A 253 -3.71 -5.03 -9.28
CA LEU A 253 -2.42 -4.55 -9.79
C LEU A 253 -1.25 -5.43 -9.36
N ARG A 254 -1.17 -5.80 -8.08
CA ARG A 254 -0.12 -6.67 -7.53
C ARG A 254 -0.08 -8.02 -8.25
N ARG A 255 -1.22 -8.72 -8.31
CA ARG A 255 -1.33 -10.02 -9.01
C ARG A 255 -0.94 -9.94 -10.48
N ALA A 256 -1.18 -8.78 -11.10
CA ALA A 256 -0.92 -8.61 -12.51
C ALA A 256 0.52 -8.14 -12.80
N ALA A 257 1.14 -7.36 -11.91
CA ALA A 257 2.57 -7.04 -11.96
C ALA A 257 3.42 -8.32 -11.88
N VAL A 258 3.10 -9.22 -10.94
CA VAL A 258 3.76 -10.55 -10.83
C VAL A 258 3.73 -11.33 -12.13
N ARG A 259 2.64 -11.24 -12.91
CA ARG A 259 2.52 -11.94 -14.18
C ARG A 259 3.53 -11.46 -15.22
N PHE A 260 3.89 -10.18 -15.19
CA PHE A 260 4.72 -9.55 -16.22
C PHE A 260 6.18 -9.34 -15.77
N ASP A 261 6.39 -8.94 -14.53
CA ASP A 261 7.73 -8.70 -13.96
C ASP A 261 8.31 -9.95 -13.26
N GLY A 262 7.48 -10.98 -13.03
CA GLY A 262 7.82 -12.12 -12.18
C GLY A 262 7.60 -11.82 -10.70
N ALA A 263 7.75 -12.84 -9.86
CA ALA A 263 7.76 -12.64 -8.42
C ALA A 263 9.07 -11.98 -7.99
N SER A 264 8.99 -11.01 -7.09
CA SER A 264 10.11 -10.28 -6.51
C SER A 264 10.23 -10.58 -5.02
N CYS A 265 11.28 -10.08 -4.37
CA CYS A 265 11.46 -10.24 -2.92
C CYS A 265 10.80 -9.14 -2.09
N GLU A 266 10.03 -8.25 -2.75
CA GLU A 266 9.23 -7.22 -2.09
C GLU A 266 7.80 -7.74 -1.86
N VAL A 267 6.95 -6.99 -1.14
CA VAL A 267 5.55 -7.36 -0.93
C VAL A 267 4.74 -7.11 -2.22
N ASP A 268 4.74 -8.09 -3.11
CA ASP A 268 4.06 -8.08 -4.42
C ASP A 268 2.90 -9.09 -4.53
N GLY A 269 2.68 -9.88 -3.48
CA GLY A 269 1.62 -10.88 -3.39
C GLY A 269 1.94 -12.18 -4.11
N ALA A 270 3.19 -12.43 -4.49
CA ALA A 270 3.63 -13.68 -5.08
C ALA A 270 4.97 -14.15 -4.52
N CYS A 271 5.23 -15.42 -4.76
CA CYS A 271 6.34 -16.10 -4.15
C CYS A 271 7.60 -16.14 -5.02
N ALA A 272 8.68 -15.52 -4.54
CA ALA A 272 10.02 -15.59 -5.10
C ALA A 272 10.94 -16.50 -4.27
N THR A 273 11.48 -17.54 -4.92
CA THR A 273 12.33 -18.54 -4.25
C THR A 273 13.82 -18.17 -4.18
N SER A 274 14.23 -17.08 -4.83
CA SER A 274 15.63 -16.65 -4.92
C SER A 274 15.97 -15.48 -4.00
N CYS A 275 15.16 -15.26 -2.96
CA CYS A 275 15.33 -14.12 -2.07
C CYS A 275 16.42 -14.35 -1.02
N PRO A 276 17.24 -13.33 -0.69
CA PRO A 276 18.25 -13.43 0.37
C PRO A 276 17.68 -13.70 1.76
N ALA A 277 16.40 -13.38 1.97
CA ALA A 277 15.61 -13.69 3.15
C ALA A 277 14.29 -14.34 2.69
N PRO A 278 13.57 -15.06 3.57
CA PRO A 278 12.22 -15.53 3.28
C PRO A 278 11.37 -14.40 2.70
N ASP A 279 10.76 -14.67 1.56
CA ASP A 279 9.92 -13.70 0.88
C ASP A 279 8.68 -13.42 1.76
N PRO A 280 8.37 -12.14 2.04
CA PRO A 280 7.25 -11.78 2.90
C PRO A 280 5.88 -12.28 2.42
N ASP A 281 5.72 -12.54 1.12
CA ASP A 281 4.51 -13.13 0.53
C ASP A 281 4.52 -14.67 0.57
N CYS A 282 5.68 -15.27 0.85
CA CYS A 282 5.89 -16.71 0.97
C CYS A 282 5.89 -17.26 2.37
N ALA A 283 5.32 -16.55 3.35
CA ALA A 283 5.25 -17.05 4.72
C ALA A 283 4.60 -18.44 4.86
N CYS A 284 4.02 -19.02 3.79
CA CYS A 284 3.37 -20.33 3.74
C CYS A 284 3.92 -21.26 2.66
N ALA A 285 5.04 -20.89 2.02
CA ALA A 285 5.75 -21.77 1.10
C ALA A 285 6.72 -22.67 1.90
N ALA A 286 7.26 -23.70 1.26
CA ALA A 286 8.34 -24.50 1.85
C ALA A 286 9.68 -23.74 1.77
N ASP A 287 9.83 -22.71 2.60
CA ASP A 287 10.98 -21.80 2.66
C ASP A 287 11.92 -22.08 3.86
N GLY A 288 11.57 -23.08 4.68
CA GLY A 288 12.27 -23.50 5.88
C GLY A 288 11.87 -22.74 7.15
N ALA A 289 10.88 -21.86 7.09
CA ALA A 289 10.42 -21.03 8.21
C ALA A 289 8.91 -21.21 8.46
N CYS A 290 8.59 -22.03 9.46
CA CYS A 290 7.21 -22.24 9.89
C CYS A 290 6.52 -20.96 10.44
N SER A 291 5.40 -20.55 9.83
CA SER A 291 4.65 -19.33 10.14
C SER A 291 3.18 -19.56 10.54
N ALA A 292 2.69 -18.71 11.44
CA ALA A 292 1.29 -18.70 11.89
C ALA A 292 0.36 -17.83 11.03
N SER A 293 0.88 -17.12 10.04
CA SER A 293 0.09 -16.25 9.15
C SER A 293 -0.66 -17.01 8.06
N CYS A 294 -0.42 -18.32 7.95
CA CYS A 294 -0.97 -19.15 6.89
C CYS A 294 -2.42 -19.52 7.12
N ALA A 295 -3.21 -19.45 6.05
CA ALA A 295 -4.59 -19.90 6.06
C ALA A 295 -4.69 -21.42 6.25
N ASP A 296 -3.74 -22.15 5.66
CA ASP A 296 -3.52 -23.59 5.84
C ASP A 296 -2.26 -23.85 6.68
N VAL A 297 -2.02 -25.11 7.05
CA VAL A 297 -0.77 -25.49 7.75
C VAL A 297 0.41 -25.26 6.82
N ASP A 298 1.32 -24.40 7.23
CA ASP A 298 2.58 -24.14 6.55
C ASP A 298 3.38 -25.46 6.37
N PRO A 299 3.84 -25.78 5.14
CA PRO A 299 4.60 -26.99 4.84
C PRO A 299 5.86 -27.20 5.69
N ASP A 300 6.46 -26.14 6.23
CA ASP A 300 7.65 -26.20 7.08
C ASP A 300 7.33 -26.39 8.56
N CYS A 301 6.06 -26.26 8.94
CA CYS A 301 5.62 -26.58 10.28
C CYS A 301 5.59 -28.08 10.52
N ALA A 302 5.97 -28.48 11.73
CA ALA A 302 5.78 -29.85 12.15
C ALA A 302 4.28 -30.19 12.15
N ARG A 303 3.93 -31.41 11.71
CA ARG A 303 2.53 -31.82 11.55
C ARG A 303 1.81 -31.99 12.89
N ASP A 304 2.57 -32.15 13.97
CA ASP A 304 2.11 -32.36 15.34
C ASP A 304 1.98 -31.05 16.14
N CYS A 305 1.93 -29.88 15.49
CA CYS A 305 1.73 -28.59 16.17
C CYS A 305 0.28 -28.31 16.62
N GLY A 306 -0.62 -29.30 16.51
CA GLY A 306 -2.05 -29.17 16.80
C GLY A 306 -2.45 -29.83 18.11
N VAL A 307 -3.76 -29.81 18.44
CA VAL A 307 -4.29 -30.55 19.61
C VAL A 307 -4.38 -32.04 19.26
N ASP A 308 -3.28 -32.77 19.40
CA ASP A 308 -3.20 -34.20 19.07
C ASP A 308 -2.70 -35.08 20.24
N GLY A 309 -2.39 -34.45 21.38
CA GLY A 309 -1.87 -35.10 22.59
C GLY A 309 -0.37 -35.35 22.56
N VAL A 310 0.35 -34.85 21.55
CA VAL A 310 1.77 -35.08 21.33
C VAL A 310 2.47 -33.74 21.18
N CYS A 311 3.26 -33.34 22.19
CA CYS A 311 4.08 -32.14 22.10
C CYS A 311 5.05 -32.21 20.91
N SER A 312 4.93 -31.31 19.96
CA SER A 312 5.85 -31.18 18.85
C SER A 312 7.25 -30.79 19.32
N THR A 313 8.25 -31.49 18.78
CA THR A 313 9.67 -31.15 18.97
C THR A 313 10.24 -30.36 17.79
N GLY A 314 9.44 -30.18 16.73
CA GLY A 314 9.81 -29.41 15.55
C GLY A 314 9.41 -27.95 15.67
N PRO A 315 9.72 -27.13 14.65
CA PRO A 315 9.26 -25.76 14.59
C PRO A 315 7.73 -25.74 14.42
N CYS A 316 7.06 -24.99 15.30
CA CYS A 316 5.64 -24.73 15.24
C CYS A 316 5.37 -23.23 15.13
N ALA A 317 4.36 -22.91 14.33
CA ALA A 317 3.96 -21.56 14.00
C ALA A 317 3.54 -20.80 15.27
N ARG A 318 2.87 -21.53 16.14
CA ARG A 318 2.64 -21.17 17.53
C ARG A 318 3.16 -22.31 18.37
N ARG A 319 3.57 -22.00 19.61
CA ARG A 319 3.89 -23.04 20.58
C ARG A 319 2.74 -24.04 20.63
N ASP A 320 3.08 -25.31 20.44
CA ASP A 320 2.11 -26.40 20.51
C ASP A 320 1.45 -26.42 21.90
N VAL A 321 0.12 -26.49 21.87
CA VAL A 321 -0.76 -26.46 23.04
C VAL A 321 -0.67 -27.75 23.87
N ASP A 322 -0.20 -28.85 23.29
CA ASP A 322 0.07 -30.10 24.02
C ASP A 322 1.44 -30.12 24.71
N CYS A 323 2.31 -29.14 24.44
CA CYS A 323 3.60 -29.00 25.10
C CYS A 323 3.50 -28.35 26.48
N ALA A 324 3.63 -29.15 27.53
CA ALA A 324 3.87 -28.65 28.87
C ALA A 324 5.30 -28.08 29.02
N ASP A 325 5.43 -26.97 29.74
CA ASP A 325 6.74 -26.39 30.11
C ASP A 325 7.58 -27.37 30.93
N GLU A 326 8.90 -27.18 30.89
CA GLU A 326 9.79 -27.84 31.84
C GLU A 326 9.33 -27.54 33.28
N PHE A 327 9.31 -28.59 34.10
CA PHE A 327 8.82 -28.63 35.48
C PHE A 327 7.30 -28.48 35.69
N ASN A 328 6.50 -28.33 34.64
CA ASN A 328 5.05 -28.49 34.76
C ASN A 328 4.67 -29.97 34.84
N THR A 329 3.57 -30.26 35.55
CA THR A 329 3.04 -31.62 35.68
C THR A 329 2.67 -32.21 34.33
N CYS A 330 2.98 -33.49 34.14
CA CYS A 330 2.68 -34.25 32.94
C CYS A 330 2.03 -35.59 33.29
N ASP A 331 1.25 -36.12 32.35
CA ASP A 331 0.66 -37.46 32.40
C ASP A 331 1.35 -38.44 31.43
N SER A 332 2.11 -37.91 30.46
CA SER A 332 2.83 -38.66 29.44
C SER A 332 4.12 -37.95 29.04
N ALA A 333 5.15 -38.74 28.74
CA ALA A 333 6.40 -38.26 28.14
C ALA A 333 6.16 -37.53 26.81
N LEU A 334 5.12 -37.90 26.05
CA LEU A 334 4.82 -37.27 24.77
C LEU A 334 4.38 -35.81 24.90
N ARG A 335 3.95 -35.34 26.08
CA ARG A 335 3.53 -33.94 26.31
C ARG A 335 4.68 -33.02 26.73
N CYS A 336 5.89 -33.54 26.81
CA CYS A 336 7.08 -32.80 27.21
C CYS A 336 7.96 -32.52 26.00
N GLN A 337 8.50 -31.30 25.89
CA GLN A 337 9.39 -30.90 24.79
C GLN A 337 10.63 -31.81 24.66
N HIS A 338 11.14 -32.34 25.78
CA HIS A 338 12.28 -33.27 25.81
C HIS A 338 11.87 -34.75 25.89
N ARG A 339 10.59 -35.05 25.61
CA ARG A 339 10.01 -36.40 25.65
C ARG A 339 10.25 -37.16 26.95
N ARG A 340 10.26 -36.47 28.09
CA ARG A 340 10.51 -37.09 29.40
C ARG A 340 9.62 -36.51 30.49
N CYS A 341 8.83 -37.40 31.09
CA CYS A 341 7.91 -37.13 32.19
C CYS A 341 8.35 -37.99 33.37
N ALA A 342 8.85 -37.38 34.45
CA ALA A 342 9.46 -38.11 35.56
C ALA A 342 9.08 -37.53 36.92
N SER A 343 8.90 -38.40 37.91
CA SER A 343 8.75 -37.99 39.31
C SER A 343 10.13 -37.80 39.94
N ILE A 344 10.36 -36.61 40.49
CA ILE A 344 11.65 -36.19 41.06
C ILE A 344 11.94 -36.93 42.37
N ASP A 345 10.95 -37.01 43.26
CA ASP A 345 11.06 -37.56 44.62
C ASP A 345 10.25 -38.87 44.82
N GLY A 346 9.49 -39.31 43.80
CA GLY A 346 8.64 -40.51 43.84
C GLY A 346 7.29 -40.33 44.52
N ALA A 347 7.04 -39.19 45.18
CA ALA A 347 5.78 -38.88 45.85
C ALA A 347 5.00 -37.76 45.11
N ALA A 348 5.70 -36.82 44.50
CA ALA A 348 5.11 -35.76 43.70
C ALA A 348 4.63 -36.28 42.33
N PRO A 349 3.58 -35.65 41.76
CA PRO A 349 3.18 -35.88 40.37
C PRO A 349 4.39 -35.73 39.43
N PRO A 350 4.50 -36.56 38.38
CA PRO A 350 5.60 -36.43 37.45
C PRO A 350 5.53 -35.10 36.70
N VAL A 351 6.70 -34.55 36.41
CA VAL A 351 6.85 -33.27 35.70
C VAL A 351 7.67 -33.46 34.43
N CYS A 352 7.49 -32.56 33.47
CA CYS A 352 8.34 -32.52 32.29
C CYS A 352 9.76 -32.12 32.72
N THR A 353 10.75 -32.86 32.24
CA THR A 353 12.16 -32.61 32.55
C THR A 353 13.01 -33.08 31.36
N GLN A 354 14.31 -32.87 31.42
CA GLN A 354 15.26 -33.40 30.44
C GLN A 354 16.27 -34.34 31.09
N ALA A 355 16.97 -35.11 30.24
CA ALA A 355 18.11 -35.89 30.70
C ALA A 355 19.32 -34.99 30.94
N CYS A 356 20.09 -35.31 31.97
CA CYS A 356 21.32 -34.62 32.30
C CYS A 356 22.38 -35.62 32.74
N ALA A 357 23.64 -35.30 32.46
CA ALA A 357 24.82 -35.92 33.05
C ALA A 357 25.47 -34.99 34.07
N VAL A 358 25.33 -33.67 33.89
CA VAL A 358 25.86 -32.62 34.76
C VAL A 358 24.86 -31.46 34.89
N ASP A 359 25.05 -30.58 35.87
CA ASP A 359 24.16 -29.44 36.11
C ASP A 359 24.05 -28.48 34.91
N ALA A 360 25.09 -28.39 34.09
CA ALA A 360 25.12 -27.53 32.90
C ALA A 360 24.18 -28.02 31.77
N ASP A 361 23.72 -29.27 31.83
CA ASP A 361 22.69 -29.78 30.90
C ASP A 361 21.29 -29.28 31.28
N CYS A 362 21.13 -28.76 32.51
CA CYS A 362 19.89 -28.22 33.01
C CYS A 362 19.82 -26.70 32.79
N GLY A 363 18.61 -26.19 32.53
CA GLY A 363 18.37 -24.74 32.46
C GLY A 363 18.69 -24.03 33.78
N THR A 364 18.73 -22.69 33.74
CA THR A 364 19.00 -21.86 34.92
C THR A 364 18.01 -22.18 36.06
N GLY A 365 18.52 -22.43 37.27
CA GLY A 365 17.73 -22.76 38.46
C GLY A 365 17.43 -24.25 38.67
N ALA A 366 17.99 -25.13 37.82
CA ALA A 366 17.90 -26.58 37.96
C ALA A 366 19.28 -27.24 38.07
N THR A 367 19.34 -28.38 38.77
CA THR A 367 20.53 -29.21 38.94
C THR A 367 20.26 -30.64 38.45
N CYS A 368 21.33 -31.36 38.12
CA CYS A 368 21.22 -32.73 37.68
C CYS A 368 21.06 -33.68 38.86
N GLY A 369 19.85 -34.17 39.05
CA GLY A 369 19.51 -35.05 40.16
C GLY A 369 20.07 -36.47 40.00
N PRO A 370 19.99 -37.28 41.07
CA PRO A 370 20.57 -38.63 41.12
C PRO A 370 19.98 -39.64 40.13
N ARG A 371 18.87 -39.30 39.45
CA ARG A 371 18.23 -40.10 38.41
C ARG A 371 18.58 -39.64 36.98
N ALA A 372 19.62 -38.82 36.82
CA ALA A 372 20.00 -38.21 35.55
C ALA A 372 18.81 -37.44 34.91
N VAL A 373 18.09 -36.68 35.74
CA VAL A 373 16.99 -35.78 35.37
C VAL A 373 17.23 -34.42 35.99
N CYS A 374 16.88 -33.35 35.28
CA CYS A 374 16.93 -32.01 35.84
C CYS A 374 15.86 -31.83 36.91
N GLN A 375 16.23 -31.17 38.02
CA GLN A 375 15.39 -30.91 39.17
C GLN A 375 15.56 -29.45 39.59
N LEU A 376 14.48 -28.74 39.91
CA LEU A 376 14.57 -27.38 40.44
C LEU A 376 15.31 -27.42 41.79
N ASP A 377 16.24 -26.49 41.98
CA ASP A 377 16.94 -26.38 43.26
C ASP A 377 15.93 -25.88 44.32
N GLU A 378 15.55 -26.73 45.28
CA GLU A 378 14.56 -26.39 46.30
C GLU A 378 14.95 -25.15 47.12
N ARG A 379 16.24 -24.77 47.09
CA ARG A 379 16.76 -23.56 47.74
C ARG A 379 16.35 -22.27 47.04
N GLU A 380 15.96 -22.34 45.77
CA GLU A 380 15.54 -21.18 44.96
C GLU A 380 14.09 -21.26 44.48
N ALA A 381 13.32 -22.28 44.89
CA ALA A 381 11.90 -22.33 44.59
C ALA A 381 11.27 -20.98 45.01
N PRO A 382 10.74 -20.18 44.06
CA PRO A 382 10.15 -18.90 44.40
C PRO A 382 9.07 -19.18 45.42
N THR A 383 9.23 -18.64 46.64
CA THR A 383 8.20 -18.69 47.66
C THR A 383 6.90 -18.32 46.96
N PRO A 384 5.89 -19.20 46.91
CA PRO A 384 4.75 -19.02 46.05
C PRO A 384 4.21 -17.64 46.33
N SER A 385 4.35 -16.75 45.35
CA SER A 385 3.79 -15.41 45.37
C SER A 385 2.28 -15.52 45.12
N GLY A 386 1.63 -16.44 45.83
CA GLY A 386 0.21 -16.36 46.09
C GLY A 386 0.00 -14.98 46.69
N CYS A 387 -0.67 -14.11 45.94
CA CYS A 387 -1.03 -12.79 46.39
C CYS A 387 -1.90 -12.94 47.64
N ALA A 388 -1.28 -13.01 48.82
CA ALA A 388 -1.91 -12.57 50.04
C ALA A 388 -2.16 -11.08 49.83
N VAL A 389 -3.33 -10.75 49.29
CA VAL A 389 -3.82 -9.38 49.25
C VAL A 389 -3.86 -8.97 50.72
N SER A 390 -2.87 -8.20 51.16
CA SER A 390 -2.87 -7.69 52.51
C SER A 390 -4.18 -6.93 52.70
N GLY A 391 -4.84 -7.11 53.84
CA GLY A 391 -6.15 -6.50 54.09
C GLY A 391 -6.20 -4.98 53.90
N GLU A 392 -5.04 -4.32 53.82
CA GLU A 392 -4.90 -2.90 53.52
C GLU A 392 -5.30 -2.51 52.09
N THR A 393 -5.14 -3.37 51.08
CA THR A 393 -5.51 -3.02 49.69
C THR A 393 -7.03 -3.02 49.50
N LEU A 394 -7.75 -3.89 50.24
CA LEU A 394 -9.22 -3.91 50.24
C LEU A 394 -9.82 -2.67 50.92
N LEU A 395 -9.17 -2.13 51.95
CA LEU A 395 -9.60 -0.89 52.60
C LEU A 395 -9.48 0.34 51.69
N TRP A 396 -8.42 0.43 50.89
CA TRP A 396 -8.25 1.50 49.91
C TRP A 396 -9.28 1.45 48.78
N LEU A 397 -9.58 0.25 48.27
CA LEU A 397 -10.61 0.06 47.24
C LEU A 397 -12.01 0.41 47.77
N ALA A 398 -12.33 0.01 49.01
CA ALA A 398 -13.58 0.39 49.65
C ALA A 398 -13.70 1.92 49.86
N ALA A 399 -12.63 2.59 50.29
CA ALA A 399 -12.59 4.04 50.46
C ALA A 399 -12.72 4.80 49.13
N LEU A 400 -12.12 4.28 48.05
CA LEU A 400 -12.22 4.85 46.71
C LEU A 400 -13.66 4.73 46.18
N LEU A 401 -14.31 3.58 46.35
CA LEU A 401 -15.71 3.37 45.94
C LEU A 401 -16.67 4.27 46.73
N LEU A 402 -16.44 4.50 48.02
CA LEU A 402 -17.20 5.45 48.84
C LEU A 402 -17.01 6.91 48.38
N ARG A 403 -15.79 7.32 47.98
CA ARG A 403 -15.54 8.66 47.41
C ARG A 403 -16.20 8.85 46.03
N LEU A 404 -16.22 7.82 45.19
CA LEU A 404 -16.87 7.91 43.88
C LEU A 404 -18.40 7.99 44.00
N ARG A 405 -18.99 7.29 44.98
CA ARG A 405 -20.44 7.32 45.23
C ARG A 405 -20.94 8.67 45.77
N THR A 406 -20.09 9.40 46.50
CA THR A 406 -20.43 10.73 47.05
C THR A 406 -20.29 11.86 46.02
N ARG A 407 -19.40 11.71 45.02
CA ARG A 407 -19.31 12.69 43.91
C ARG A 407 -20.52 12.67 42.97
N LYS A 408 -21.17 11.52 42.79
CA LYS A 408 -22.34 11.40 41.89
C LYS A 408 -23.60 12.14 42.37
N ARG A 409 -23.65 12.58 43.64
CA ARG A 409 -24.81 13.31 44.20
C ARG A 409 -24.70 14.84 44.11
N ARG A 410 -23.66 15.40 43.49
CA ARG A 410 -23.47 16.87 43.39
C ARG A 410 -23.64 17.44 41.98
N CYS A 411 -24.17 16.68 41.03
CA CYS A 411 -24.38 17.13 39.65
C CYS A 411 -25.85 17.35 39.27
N ASP A 412 -26.77 17.28 40.23
CA ASP A 412 -28.19 17.64 40.04
C ASP A 412 -28.52 18.88 40.90
N VAL A 413 -28.11 20.07 40.45
CA VAL A 413 -28.72 21.38 40.80
C VAL A 413 -28.59 22.30 39.59
#